data_AF-A0A7R9L0E8-F1
#
_entry.id   AF-A0A7R9L0E8-F1
#
_cell.length_a   1.000
_cell.length_b   1.000
_cell.length_c   1.000
_cell.angle_alpha   90.00
_cell.angle_beta   90.00
_cell.angle_gamma   90.00
#
_symmetry.space_group_name_H-M   'P 1'
#
loop_
_entity.id
_entity.type
_entity.pdbx_description
1 polymer ?
#
loop_
_entity_poly.entity_id
_entity_poly.type
_entity_poly.pdbx_seq_one_letter_code
_entity_poly.pdbx_strand_id
1 'polypeptide(L)'
;MQLKEFSGKRRPEFVLVTGVGLIVTGALLATMFPTLLGVGLDMNFKLTEGKQELPIPLITKVYLFDIQNPEAFSNGAVPVVREMGPYVYKSANSERVKYYETMKFVFDPELSNGNLDDKITLVNVPLLLDLIFSIINSAVEKFPLTAVVSPIVNNVVNTLLVTHRERFIETRTVGEVLNGRRISLLDTIDIVAKPLRMIGLPIPEYGISAYKLRDNTYGFLAIRNNSRFGPFETLTGEGDRQEFDRIATYHDKSRLGIYRHESCDALNGTDGAFFGTFVDNKRPLYLFNLHACRSFRLEYSGDTTQNGVSAYHYEFPDNLFDGPASSPDNWCFCPKGVASHRCHGVLDLSQCLAGIPFAMTYPHFLNSPRFLTSVQGLAPDRQKHLGYFDIEPTLGITLKGSGRFQINLKLRPFNFVPGLNSFKPTLLPYLWIDE
;
A
#
# COMPACT_ATOMS: atom_id res chain seq x y z
N MET A 1 -28.18 -51.67 65.10
CA MET A 1 -27.30 -50.90 64.18
C MET A 1 -27.28 -51.66 62.87
N GLN A 2 -28.09 -51.24 61.89
CA GLN A 2 -28.24 -51.93 60.60
C GLN A 2 -27.18 -51.40 59.61
N LEU A 3 -26.35 -52.30 59.09
CA LEU A 3 -25.57 -52.06 57.87
C LEU A 3 -26.36 -52.68 56.71
N LYS A 4 -26.97 -51.82 55.87
CA LYS A 4 -27.52 -52.21 54.57
C LYS A 4 -26.39 -52.14 53.54
N GLU A 5 -25.93 -53.30 53.09
CA GLU A 5 -25.11 -53.41 51.88
C GLU A 5 -25.96 -53.04 50.65
N PHE A 6 -25.56 -51.98 49.96
CA PHE A 6 -26.09 -51.62 48.65
C PHE A 6 -25.39 -52.46 47.56
N SER A 7 -25.84 -53.71 47.36
CA SER A 7 -25.46 -54.51 46.19
C SER A 7 -26.29 -54.08 44.97
N GLY A 8 -25.88 -53.00 44.31
CA GLY A 8 -26.43 -52.58 43.03
C GLY A 8 -25.90 -53.44 41.88
N LYS A 9 -26.71 -54.38 41.37
CA LYS A 9 -26.50 -55.03 40.06
C LYS A 9 -26.50 -53.97 38.96
N ARG A 10 -25.33 -53.45 38.56
CA ARG A 10 -25.21 -52.63 37.34
C ARG A 10 -25.42 -53.55 36.14
N ARG A 11 -26.57 -53.41 35.46
CA ARG A 11 -26.87 -54.16 34.23
C ARG A 11 -25.91 -53.68 33.13
N PRO A 12 -25.07 -54.54 32.55
CA PRO A 12 -24.10 -54.14 31.50
C PRO A 12 -24.78 -53.54 30.27
N GLU A 13 -26.01 -53.94 29.99
CA GLU A 13 -26.88 -53.37 28.96
C GLU A 13 -27.11 -51.86 29.13
N PHE A 14 -27.25 -51.39 30.37
CA PHE A 14 -27.49 -49.98 30.64
C PHE A 14 -26.26 -49.13 30.29
N VAL A 15 -25.06 -49.63 30.61
CA VAL A 15 -23.78 -48.97 30.30
C VAL A 15 -23.57 -48.90 28.79
N LEU A 16 -23.92 -49.97 28.07
CA LEU A 16 -23.76 -50.08 26.63
C LEU A 16 -24.72 -49.14 25.88
N VAL A 17 -25.98 -49.06 26.32
CA VAL A 17 -26.97 -48.12 25.77
C VAL A 17 -26.57 -46.67 26.03
N THR A 18 -26.09 -46.32 27.22
CA THR A 18 -25.58 -44.97 27.48
C THR A 18 -24.33 -44.63 26.68
N GLY A 19 -23.42 -45.60 26.48
CA GLY A 19 -22.20 -45.41 25.70
C GLY A 19 -22.50 -45.16 24.22
N VAL A 20 -23.39 -45.96 23.63
CA VAL A 20 -23.86 -45.77 22.24
C VAL A 20 -24.60 -44.45 22.11
N GLY A 21 -25.45 -44.10 23.08
CA GLY A 21 -26.14 -42.81 23.11
C GLY A 21 -25.18 -41.62 23.10
N LEU A 22 -24.12 -41.65 23.91
CA LEU A 22 -23.11 -40.58 23.94
C LEU A 22 -22.32 -40.49 22.63
N ILE A 23 -21.98 -41.62 21.99
CA ILE A 23 -21.29 -41.63 20.70
C ILE A 23 -22.18 -41.04 19.60
N VAL A 24 -23.45 -41.44 19.54
CA VAL A 24 -24.41 -40.93 18.55
C VAL A 24 -24.65 -39.43 18.76
N THR A 25 -24.81 -39.00 20.00
CA THR A 25 -25.00 -37.58 20.34
C THR A 25 -23.75 -36.76 20.03
N GLY A 26 -22.56 -37.29 20.32
CA GLY A 26 -21.29 -36.66 19.97
C GLY A 26 -21.07 -36.55 18.46
N ALA A 27 -21.44 -37.57 17.68
CA ALA A 27 -21.38 -37.54 16.23
C ALA A 27 -22.41 -36.57 15.61
N LEU A 28 -23.63 -36.52 16.17
CA LEU A 28 -24.65 -35.53 15.78
C LEU A 28 -24.20 -34.11 16.11
N LEU A 29 -23.63 -33.88 17.29
CA LEU A 29 -23.07 -32.58 17.65
C LEU A 29 -21.89 -32.23 16.73
N ALA A 30 -20.96 -33.13 16.46
CA ALA A 30 -19.84 -32.85 15.56
C ALA A 30 -20.26 -32.52 14.12
N THR A 31 -21.36 -33.12 13.64
CA THR A 31 -21.90 -32.86 12.29
C THR A 31 -22.80 -31.63 12.23
N MET A 32 -23.55 -31.33 13.30
CA MET A 32 -24.43 -30.16 13.38
C MET A 32 -23.73 -28.89 13.87
N PHE A 33 -22.62 -29.01 14.60
CA PHE A 33 -21.89 -27.88 15.16
C PHE A 33 -21.37 -26.91 14.09
N PRO A 34 -20.78 -27.36 12.96
CA PRO A 34 -20.40 -26.45 11.86
C PRO A 34 -21.61 -25.68 11.30
N THR A 35 -22.75 -26.35 11.15
CA THR A 35 -23.99 -25.75 10.62
C THR A 35 -24.60 -24.75 11.61
N LEU A 36 -24.62 -25.08 12.90
CA LEU A 36 -25.12 -24.21 13.97
C LEU A 36 -24.19 -23.01 14.20
N LEU A 37 -22.88 -23.19 14.10
CA LEU A 37 -21.91 -22.08 14.06
C LEU A 37 -22.17 -21.20 12.84
N GLY A 38 -22.31 -21.80 11.65
CA GLY A 38 -22.62 -21.06 10.42
C GLY A 38 -23.87 -20.19 10.56
N VAL A 39 -24.96 -20.72 11.13
CA VAL A 39 -26.21 -19.98 11.37
C VAL A 39 -26.07 -18.94 12.49
N GLY A 40 -25.35 -19.25 13.57
CA GLY A 40 -25.13 -18.33 14.69
C GLY A 40 -24.24 -17.13 14.32
N LEU A 41 -23.27 -17.35 13.44
CA LEU A 41 -22.41 -16.31 12.87
C LEU A 41 -23.18 -15.46 11.85
N ASP A 42 -24.10 -16.06 11.06
CA ASP A 42 -24.99 -15.38 10.10
C ASP A 42 -25.85 -14.27 10.73
N MET A 43 -26.22 -14.43 12.02
CA MET A 43 -27.00 -13.43 12.75
C MET A 43 -26.15 -12.27 13.31
N ASN A 44 -24.83 -12.45 13.44
CA ASN A 44 -23.93 -11.46 14.05
C ASN A 44 -23.00 -10.74 13.03
N PHE A 45 -22.81 -11.27 11.82
CA PHE A 45 -21.90 -10.69 10.81
C PHE A 45 -22.57 -9.75 9.80
N LYS A 46 -23.87 -9.40 9.96
CA LYS A 46 -24.47 -8.34 9.15
C LYS A 46 -23.83 -7.01 9.51
N LEU A 47 -23.17 -6.37 8.53
CA LEU A 47 -22.66 -5.01 8.67
C LEU A 47 -23.84 -4.07 8.96
N THR A 48 -23.99 -3.66 10.22
CA THR A 48 -24.92 -2.60 10.63
C THR A 48 -24.23 -1.25 10.47
N GLU A 49 -24.97 -0.20 10.07
CA GLU A 49 -24.43 1.16 10.02
C GLU A 49 -23.86 1.58 11.39
N GLY A 50 -22.54 1.79 11.48
CA GLY A 50 -21.87 2.16 12.72
C GLY A 50 -20.34 2.10 12.66
N LYS A 51 -19.71 2.61 13.73
CA LYS A 51 -18.25 2.52 13.94
C LYS A 51 -17.85 1.07 14.21
N GLN A 52 -17.00 0.51 13.36
CA GLN A 52 -16.43 -0.82 13.53
C GLN A 52 -14.92 -0.70 13.77
N GLU A 53 -14.43 -1.25 14.87
CA GLU A 53 -12.99 -1.34 15.13
C GLU A 53 -12.38 -2.51 14.34
N LEU A 54 -11.15 -2.34 13.87
CA LEU A 54 -10.41 -3.43 13.22
C LEU A 54 -10.19 -4.57 14.22
N PRO A 55 -10.41 -5.84 13.84
CA PRO A 55 -10.22 -6.97 14.74
C PRO A 55 -8.74 -7.22 15.12
N ILE A 56 -7.80 -6.60 14.38
CA ILE A 56 -6.35 -6.78 14.55
C ILE A 56 -5.66 -5.41 14.47
N PRO A 57 -4.67 -5.11 15.33
CA PRO A 57 -3.89 -3.88 15.25
C PRO A 57 -3.04 -3.87 13.96
N LEU A 58 -3.20 -2.82 13.16
CA LEU A 58 -2.38 -2.56 11.98
C LEU A 58 -1.05 -1.92 12.40
N ILE A 59 0.07 -2.53 12.00
CA ILE A 59 1.43 -2.09 12.34
C ILE A 59 2.20 -1.83 11.05
N THR A 60 2.56 -0.58 10.80
CA THR A 60 3.34 -0.20 9.63
C THR A 60 4.81 -0.10 10.00
N LYS A 61 5.67 -0.90 9.39
CA LYS A 61 7.13 -0.79 9.51
C LYS A 61 7.69 -0.19 8.23
N VAL A 62 8.51 0.84 8.36
CA VAL A 62 9.15 1.52 7.23
C VAL A 62 10.65 1.28 7.25
N TYR A 63 11.21 0.92 6.11
CA TYR A 63 12.64 0.72 5.90
C TYR A 63 13.09 1.68 4.80
N LEU A 64 14.09 2.51 5.09
CA LEU A 64 14.58 3.55 4.19
C LEU A 64 15.91 3.11 3.55
N PHE A 65 16.21 3.61 2.34
CA PHE A 65 17.48 3.37 1.66
C PHE A 65 18.38 4.60 1.69
N ASP A 66 19.44 4.54 2.50
CA ASP A 66 20.46 5.59 2.66
C ASP A 66 21.51 5.50 1.54
N ILE A 67 21.65 6.58 0.76
CA ILE A 67 22.61 6.67 -0.36
C ILE A 67 24.03 6.92 0.18
N GLN A 68 24.92 5.96 -0.05
CA GLN A 68 26.29 5.99 0.49
C GLN A 68 27.28 6.76 -0.39
N ASN A 69 26.98 6.95 -1.68
CA ASN A 69 27.86 7.59 -2.66
C ASN A 69 27.19 8.76 -3.42
N PRO A 70 26.61 9.75 -2.73
CA PRO A 70 25.74 10.76 -3.35
C PRO A 70 26.41 11.60 -4.44
N GLU A 71 27.68 11.98 -4.26
CA GLU A 71 28.43 12.77 -5.24
C GLU A 71 28.74 11.95 -6.50
N ALA A 72 29.26 10.74 -6.34
CA ALA A 72 29.55 9.84 -7.46
C ALA A 72 28.27 9.46 -8.22
N PHE A 73 27.19 9.17 -7.50
CA PHE A 73 25.88 8.87 -8.08
C PHE A 73 25.33 10.06 -8.89
N SER A 74 25.44 11.28 -8.36
CA SER A 74 25.03 12.50 -9.08
C SER A 74 25.80 12.71 -10.39
N ASN A 75 27.03 12.20 -10.46
CA ASN A 75 27.88 12.22 -11.64
C ASN A 75 27.71 10.99 -12.55
N GLY A 76 26.70 10.15 -12.32
CA GLY A 76 26.35 9.01 -13.18
C GLY A 76 26.97 7.67 -12.81
N ALA A 77 27.58 7.54 -11.62
CA ALA A 77 27.95 6.24 -11.07
C ALA A 77 26.72 5.42 -10.66
N VAL A 78 26.90 4.12 -10.42
CA VAL A 78 25.84 3.27 -9.86
C VAL A 78 25.63 3.64 -8.37
N PRO A 79 24.40 3.86 -7.90
CA PRO A 79 24.15 4.16 -6.49
C PRO A 79 24.45 2.95 -5.61
N VAL A 80 25.06 3.21 -4.46
CA VAL A 80 25.27 2.27 -3.37
C VAL A 80 24.32 2.69 -2.26
N VAL A 81 23.42 1.79 -1.87
CA VAL A 81 22.44 2.04 -0.81
C VAL A 81 22.66 1.14 0.39
N ARG A 82 22.23 1.60 1.56
CA ARG A 82 22.17 0.82 2.79
C ARG A 82 20.77 0.94 3.39
N GLU A 83 20.18 -0.18 3.74
CA GLU A 83 18.89 -0.19 4.44
C GLU A 83 19.04 0.36 5.86
N MET A 84 18.07 1.18 6.29
CA MET A 84 17.89 1.66 7.66
C MET A 84 16.45 1.38 8.11
N GLY A 85 16.28 0.71 9.26
CA GLY A 85 14.98 0.41 9.83
C GLY A 85 14.93 -0.93 10.57
N PRO A 86 13.72 -1.38 10.95
CA PRO A 86 12.45 -0.70 10.75
C PRO A 86 12.27 0.53 11.64
N TYR A 87 11.53 1.50 11.14
CA TYR A 87 10.85 2.54 11.91
C TYR A 87 9.38 2.16 12.01
N VAL A 88 8.93 1.81 13.21
CA VAL A 88 7.61 1.19 13.44
C VAL A 88 6.59 2.24 13.84
N TYR A 89 5.42 2.18 13.21
CA TYR A 89 4.27 3.02 13.49
C TYR A 89 3.04 2.15 13.78
N LYS A 90 2.36 2.45 14.87
CA LYS A 90 1.05 1.86 15.20
C LYS A 90 -0.06 2.75 14.65
N SER A 91 -1.10 2.12 14.12
CA SER A 91 -2.32 2.82 13.74
C SER A 91 -3.20 3.10 14.96
N ALA A 92 -3.68 4.33 15.14
CA ALA A 92 -4.51 4.72 16.29
C ALA A 92 -5.95 5.07 15.88
N ASN A 93 -6.94 4.31 16.38
CA ASN A 93 -8.40 4.49 16.24
C ASN A 93 -8.86 5.07 14.88
N SER A 94 -8.93 4.21 13.87
CA SER A 94 -9.52 4.53 12.55
C SER A 94 -11.06 4.46 12.64
N GLU A 95 -11.78 5.55 12.37
CA GLU A 95 -13.27 5.56 12.45
C GLU A 95 -13.93 5.06 11.15
N ARG A 96 -15.01 4.25 11.25
CA ARG A 96 -15.82 3.77 10.12
C ARG A 96 -17.25 4.33 10.15
N VAL A 97 -17.68 5.10 9.15
CA VAL A 97 -19.10 5.50 8.93
C VAL A 97 -19.26 5.66 7.42
N LYS A 98 -20.03 4.82 6.71
CA LYS A 98 -20.00 4.76 5.22
C LYS A 98 -18.54 4.76 4.72
N TYR A 99 -17.89 3.60 4.87
CA TYR A 99 -16.49 3.48 5.30
C TYR A 99 -15.55 4.52 4.65
N TYR A 100 -15.23 5.55 5.42
CA TYR A 100 -14.10 6.42 5.12
C TYR A 100 -12.92 5.87 5.89
N GLU A 101 -11.82 5.63 5.19
CA GLU A 101 -10.57 5.26 5.84
C GLU A 101 -9.87 6.52 6.34
N THR A 102 -9.63 6.60 7.65
CA THR A 102 -8.79 7.66 8.23
C THR A 102 -7.49 7.04 8.72
N MET A 103 -6.38 7.42 8.11
CA MET A 103 -5.07 6.92 8.52
C MET A 103 -4.48 7.78 9.64
N LYS A 104 -4.03 7.16 10.72
CA LYS A 104 -3.33 7.85 11.81
C LYS A 104 -2.13 7.02 12.27
N PHE A 105 -0.94 7.56 12.08
CA PHE A 105 0.32 6.88 12.41
C PHE A 105 0.93 7.45 13.69
N VAL A 106 1.33 6.57 14.61
CA VAL A 106 2.04 6.92 15.86
C VAL A 106 3.33 6.13 15.94
N PHE A 107 4.47 6.84 16.01
CA PHE A 107 5.79 6.22 16.08
C PHE A 107 5.98 5.44 17.38
N ASP A 108 6.58 4.25 17.27
CA ASP A 108 6.89 3.35 18.39
C ASP A 108 8.41 3.17 18.51
N PRO A 109 9.07 3.81 19.48
CA PRO A 109 10.52 3.71 19.64
C PRO A 109 10.98 2.34 20.18
N GLU A 110 10.13 1.58 20.89
CA GLU A 110 10.52 0.30 21.50
C GLU A 110 10.62 -0.82 20.46
N LEU A 111 9.81 -0.75 19.40
CA LEU A 111 9.79 -1.71 18.31
C LEU A 111 10.66 -1.28 17.11
N SER A 112 11.26 -0.08 17.17
CA SER A 112 12.11 0.47 16.11
C SER A 112 13.59 0.18 16.36
N ASN A 113 14.33 -0.13 15.30
CA ASN A 113 15.79 -0.31 15.38
C ASN A 113 16.57 1.01 15.28
N GLY A 114 15.91 2.12 14.92
CA GLY A 114 16.49 3.44 14.75
C GLY A 114 15.66 4.54 15.41
N ASN A 115 16.25 5.73 15.51
CA ASN A 115 15.61 6.93 16.04
C ASN A 115 15.21 7.87 14.89
N LEU A 116 14.16 8.67 15.08
CA LEU A 116 13.75 9.70 14.15
C LEU A 116 14.84 10.77 13.91
N ASP A 117 15.78 10.94 14.84
CA ASP A 117 16.93 11.85 14.67
C ASP A 117 18.05 11.28 13.77
N ASP A 118 17.99 9.99 13.42
CA ASP A 118 18.98 9.34 12.57
C ASP A 118 19.11 10.07 11.24
N LYS A 119 20.35 10.27 10.79
CA LYS A 119 20.63 10.96 9.53
C LYS A 119 20.58 9.98 8.37
N ILE A 120 19.89 10.39 7.32
CA ILE A 120 19.75 9.64 6.08
C ILE A 120 19.98 10.56 4.89
N THR A 121 20.68 10.05 3.89
CA THR A 121 20.93 10.73 2.61
C THR A 121 20.06 10.12 1.52
N LEU A 122 19.20 10.93 0.90
CA LEU A 122 18.19 10.49 -0.07
C LEU A 122 17.94 11.55 -1.14
N VAL A 123 17.21 11.17 -2.19
CA VAL A 123 16.71 12.11 -3.18
C VAL A 123 15.61 12.98 -2.57
N ASN A 124 15.72 14.30 -2.76
CA ASN A 124 14.74 15.29 -2.33
C ASN A 124 13.45 15.13 -3.15
N VAL A 125 12.53 14.30 -2.67
CA VAL A 125 11.25 14.04 -3.36
C VAL A 125 10.41 15.32 -3.53
N PRO A 126 10.26 16.22 -2.54
CA PRO A 126 9.56 17.49 -2.74
C PRO A 126 10.03 18.27 -3.97
N LEU A 127 11.34 18.34 -4.19
CA LEU A 127 11.90 18.99 -5.37
C LEU A 127 11.40 18.33 -6.68
N LEU A 128 11.25 17.01 -6.72
CA LEU A 128 10.68 16.31 -7.88
C LEU A 128 9.20 16.64 -8.08
N LEU A 129 8.43 16.82 -7.01
CA LEU A 129 7.02 17.23 -7.07
C LEU A 129 6.91 18.60 -7.75
N ASP A 130 7.73 19.55 -7.32
CA ASP A 130 7.73 20.92 -7.82
C ASP A 130 8.23 21.01 -9.26
N LEU A 131 9.24 20.20 -9.58
CA LEU A 131 9.78 20.11 -10.93
C LEU A 131 8.75 19.57 -11.92
N ILE A 132 8.02 18.52 -11.51
CA ILE A 132 6.97 17.93 -12.32
C ILE A 132 5.76 18.86 -12.39
N PHE A 133 5.40 19.54 -11.30
CA PHE A 133 4.35 20.55 -11.30
C PHE A 133 4.70 21.74 -12.20
N SER A 134 5.96 22.16 -12.24
CA SER A 134 6.46 23.19 -13.16
C SER A 134 6.36 22.77 -14.62
N ILE A 135 6.50 21.48 -14.92
CA ILE A 135 6.40 20.93 -16.29
C ILE A 135 4.93 20.66 -16.66
N ILE A 136 4.12 20.16 -15.72
CA ILE A 136 2.70 19.85 -15.90
C ILE A 136 1.88 21.14 -15.98
N ASN A 137 2.36 22.23 -15.39
CA ASN A 137 1.85 23.57 -15.65
C ASN A 137 2.37 24.18 -16.96
N SER A 138 2.20 23.39 -18.01
CA SER A 138 1.46 23.76 -19.21
C SER A 138 0.10 24.47 -18.96
N ALA A 139 -0.14 25.10 -17.81
CA ALA A 139 -1.03 26.25 -17.67
C ALA A 139 -0.71 27.32 -18.71
N VAL A 140 0.52 27.30 -19.24
CA VAL A 140 0.94 28.04 -20.41
C VAL A 140 0.30 27.53 -21.70
N GLU A 141 0.14 26.23 -21.98
CA GLU A 141 -0.35 25.73 -23.29
C GLU A 141 -1.80 26.08 -23.61
N LYS A 142 -2.65 26.22 -22.60
CA LYS A 142 -4.08 26.58 -22.75
C LYS A 142 -4.34 28.08 -22.62
N PHE A 143 -3.33 28.88 -22.28
CA PHE A 143 -3.47 30.33 -22.10
C PHE A 143 -3.26 31.05 -23.45
N PRO A 144 -4.09 32.02 -23.85
CA PRO A 144 -3.98 32.66 -25.16
C PRO A 144 -2.65 33.41 -25.43
N LEU A 145 -1.74 33.51 -24.45
CA LEU A 145 -0.42 34.17 -24.54
C LEU A 145 0.75 33.22 -24.20
N THR A 146 0.66 31.95 -24.57
CA THR A 146 1.66 30.89 -24.27
C THR A 146 3.11 31.34 -24.48
N ALA A 147 3.39 31.97 -25.62
CA ALA A 147 4.72 32.37 -26.06
C ALA A 147 5.35 33.46 -25.17
N VAL A 148 4.54 34.26 -24.48
CA VAL A 148 5.00 35.33 -23.58
C VAL A 148 5.21 34.80 -22.16
N VAL A 149 4.37 33.85 -21.73
CA VAL A 149 4.36 33.36 -20.34
C VAL A 149 5.38 32.23 -20.12
N SER A 150 5.65 31.39 -21.13
CA SER A 150 6.62 30.28 -21.02
C SER A 150 8.02 30.69 -20.56
N PRO A 151 8.66 31.72 -21.15
CA PRO A 151 10.00 32.15 -20.72
C PRO A 151 10.02 32.70 -19.30
N ILE A 152 8.94 33.37 -18.87
CA ILE A 152 8.80 33.93 -17.51
C ILE A 152 8.73 32.80 -16.49
N VAL A 153 7.88 31.78 -16.73
CA VAL A 153 7.71 30.64 -15.83
C VAL A 153 9.02 29.86 -15.68
N ASN A 154 9.71 29.55 -16.79
CA ASN A 154 10.99 28.84 -16.75
C ASN A 154 12.07 29.61 -15.99
N ASN A 155 12.15 30.93 -16.18
CA ASN A 155 13.09 31.77 -15.44
C ASN A 155 12.76 31.87 -13.95
N VAL A 156 11.47 31.97 -13.59
CA VAL A 156 11.04 31.97 -12.19
C VAL A 156 11.40 30.65 -11.53
N VAL A 157 11.11 29.52 -12.17
CA VAL A 157 11.42 28.18 -11.63
C VAL A 157 12.93 28.02 -11.44
N ASN A 158 13.73 28.31 -12.46
CA ASN A 158 15.19 28.25 -12.35
C ASN A 158 15.73 29.18 -11.25
N THR A 159 15.19 30.40 -11.13
CA THR A 159 15.57 31.35 -10.09
C THR A 159 15.22 30.83 -8.70
N LEU A 160 14.03 30.26 -8.52
CA LEU A 160 13.61 29.70 -7.24
C LEU A 160 14.48 28.51 -6.83
N LEU A 161 14.80 27.60 -7.76
CA LEU A 161 15.69 26.48 -7.50
C LEU A 161 17.08 26.94 -7.03
N VAL A 162 17.65 27.94 -7.71
CA VAL A 162 18.96 28.50 -7.34
C VAL A 162 18.89 29.28 -6.01
N THR A 163 17.82 30.03 -5.78
CA THR A 163 17.65 30.89 -4.60
C THR A 163 17.46 30.07 -3.32
N HIS A 164 16.65 29.00 -3.37
CA HIS A 164 16.44 28.11 -2.22
C HIS A 164 17.61 27.15 -1.98
N ARG A 165 18.60 27.11 -2.89
CA ARG A 165 19.77 26.19 -2.82
C ARG A 165 19.34 24.73 -2.63
N GLU A 166 18.20 24.36 -3.21
CA GLU A 166 17.69 23.00 -3.14
C GLU A 166 18.67 22.05 -3.82
N ARG A 167 18.99 20.95 -3.13
CA ARG A 167 19.85 19.89 -3.68
C ARG A 167 18.99 18.71 -4.03
N PHE A 168 19.33 18.07 -5.16
CA PHE A 168 18.64 16.87 -5.61
C PHE A 168 18.85 15.68 -4.67
N ILE A 169 20.05 15.54 -4.13
CA ILE A 169 20.34 14.63 -3.02
C ILE A 169 20.62 15.47 -1.79
N GLU A 170 19.99 15.10 -0.68
CA GLU A 170 20.13 15.81 0.59
C GLU A 170 20.23 14.83 1.75
N THR A 171 20.78 15.33 2.86
CA THR A 171 20.82 14.61 4.12
C THR A 171 19.81 15.22 5.09
N ARG A 172 18.93 14.39 5.65
CA ARG A 172 17.88 14.80 6.60
C ARG A 172 17.78 13.81 7.74
N THR A 173 17.02 14.20 8.76
CA THR A 173 16.59 13.25 9.79
C THR A 173 15.50 12.34 9.25
N VAL A 174 15.41 11.12 9.76
CA VAL A 174 14.32 10.19 9.41
C VAL A 174 12.95 10.78 9.76
N GLY A 175 12.86 11.51 10.88
CA GLY A 175 11.67 12.24 11.30
C GLY A 175 11.20 13.27 10.26
N GLU A 176 12.12 14.09 9.73
CA GLU A 176 11.79 15.04 8.65
C GLU A 176 11.28 14.34 7.38
N VAL A 177 11.81 13.16 7.06
CA VAL A 177 11.43 12.39 5.85
C VAL A 177 10.08 11.69 6.02
N LEU A 178 9.81 11.11 7.18
CA LEU A 178 8.60 10.32 7.44
C LEU A 178 7.45 11.17 8.01
N ASN A 179 7.71 11.88 9.11
CA ASN A 179 6.72 12.68 9.86
C ASN A 179 6.54 14.08 9.27
N GLY A 180 7.50 14.50 8.46
CA GLY A 180 7.40 15.65 7.59
C GLY A 180 8.17 16.87 8.05
N ARG A 181 8.41 17.74 7.08
CA ARG A 181 9.05 19.04 7.24
C ARG A 181 8.38 20.05 6.33
N ARG A 182 8.40 21.31 6.74
CA ARG A 182 7.94 22.41 5.90
C ARG A 182 8.91 22.65 4.75
N ILE A 183 8.37 22.80 3.54
CA ILE A 183 9.15 23.01 2.31
C ILE A 183 9.14 24.51 1.99
N SER A 184 10.27 25.18 2.22
CA SER A 184 10.38 26.64 2.06
C SER A 184 10.15 27.11 0.62
N LEU A 185 10.47 26.27 -0.36
CA LEU A 185 10.24 26.54 -1.77
C LEU A 185 8.73 26.72 -2.07
N LEU A 186 7.88 25.85 -1.53
CA LEU A 186 6.43 25.92 -1.72
C LEU A 186 5.84 27.23 -1.18
N ASP A 187 6.33 27.72 -0.03
CA ASP A 187 5.91 29.01 0.52
C ASP A 187 6.19 30.17 -0.46
N THR A 188 7.31 30.12 -1.17
CA THR A 188 7.67 31.15 -2.15
C THR A 188 6.87 31.02 -3.44
N ILE A 189 6.62 29.79 -3.90
CA ILE A 189 5.76 29.57 -5.06
C ILE A 189 4.34 30.09 -4.76
N ASP A 190 3.78 29.86 -3.57
CA ASP A 190 2.48 30.42 -3.17
C ASP A 190 2.44 31.96 -3.25
N ILE A 191 3.53 32.64 -2.85
CA ILE A 191 3.65 34.09 -2.95
C ILE A 191 3.66 34.54 -4.41
N VAL A 192 4.46 33.88 -5.25
CA VAL A 192 4.61 34.22 -6.68
C VAL A 192 3.35 33.86 -7.49
N ALA A 193 2.64 32.80 -7.12
CA ALA A 193 1.45 32.32 -7.80
C ALA A 193 0.22 33.21 -7.55
N LYS A 194 0.14 33.91 -6.41
CA LYS A 194 -1.02 34.77 -6.06
C LYS A 194 -1.33 35.84 -7.12
N PRO A 195 -0.37 36.68 -7.57
CA PRO A 195 -0.60 37.62 -8.66
C PRO A 195 -1.05 36.96 -9.97
N LEU A 196 -0.47 35.81 -10.29
CA LEU A 196 -0.79 35.06 -11.50
C LEU A 196 -2.22 34.51 -11.48
N ARG A 197 -2.68 34.02 -10.32
CA ARG A 197 -4.09 33.59 -10.14
C ARG A 197 -5.07 34.76 -10.32
N MET A 198 -4.72 35.97 -9.87
CA MET A 198 -5.57 37.16 -10.03
C MET A 198 -5.80 37.57 -11.49
N ILE A 199 -4.84 37.31 -12.38
CA ILE A 199 -4.96 37.58 -13.83
C ILE A 199 -5.58 36.41 -14.60
N GLY A 200 -6.18 35.44 -13.91
CA GLY A 200 -6.91 34.32 -14.50
C GLY A 200 -6.06 33.15 -14.97
N LEU A 201 -4.77 33.07 -14.57
CA LEU A 201 -3.97 31.87 -14.85
C LEU A 201 -4.41 30.73 -13.92
N PRO A 202 -4.80 29.56 -14.46
CA PRO A 202 -5.14 28.40 -13.65
C PRO A 202 -3.86 27.78 -13.08
N ILE A 203 -3.53 28.12 -11.83
CA ILE A 203 -2.44 27.48 -11.09
C ILE A 203 -3.03 26.42 -10.17
N PRO A 204 -2.78 25.13 -10.39
CA PRO A 204 -3.34 24.05 -9.58
C PRO A 204 -2.93 24.18 -8.10
N GLU A 205 -3.69 23.53 -7.22
CA GLU A 205 -3.28 23.35 -5.82
C GLU A 205 -2.12 22.35 -5.75
N TYR A 206 -1.17 22.58 -4.83
CA TYR A 206 -0.05 21.66 -4.60
C TYR A 206 -0.54 20.41 -3.87
N GLY A 207 -0.27 19.24 -4.44
CA GLY A 207 -0.70 17.96 -3.89
C GLY A 207 -0.22 16.77 -4.72
N ILE A 208 -0.25 15.60 -4.12
CA ILE A 208 0.09 14.32 -4.76
C ILE A 208 -1.22 13.56 -4.98
N SER A 209 -1.91 13.80 -6.11
CA SER A 209 -3.17 13.10 -6.41
C SER A 209 -4.18 13.21 -5.26
N ALA A 210 -4.53 12.09 -4.59
CA ALA A 210 -5.43 12.05 -3.44
C ALA A 210 -4.86 12.68 -2.15
N TYR A 211 -3.57 12.98 -2.07
CA TYR A 211 -2.93 13.54 -0.87
C TYR A 211 -2.70 15.05 -1.03
N LYS A 212 -3.36 15.85 -0.20
CA LYS A 212 -3.11 17.30 -0.12
C LYS A 212 -1.95 17.58 0.82
N LEU A 213 -1.01 18.42 0.40
CA LEU A 213 0.03 18.93 1.30
C LEU A 213 -0.61 19.94 2.27
N ARG A 214 -0.50 19.70 3.58
CA ARG A 214 -0.99 20.62 4.61
C ARG A 214 0.16 21.51 5.06
N ASP A 215 -0.08 22.82 5.16
CA ASP A 215 0.91 23.82 5.62
C ASP A 215 2.27 23.71 4.92
N ASN A 216 2.26 23.44 3.60
CA ASN A 216 3.46 23.23 2.79
C ASN A 216 4.44 22.19 3.39
N THR A 217 3.91 21.23 4.15
CA THR A 217 4.68 20.18 4.82
C THR A 217 4.62 18.89 4.03
N TYR A 218 5.80 18.34 3.76
CA TYR A 218 5.96 17.04 3.12
C TYR A 218 6.69 16.08 4.05
N GLY A 219 6.11 14.89 4.21
CA GLY A 219 6.72 13.69 4.76
C GLY A 219 5.95 12.48 4.26
N PHE A 220 6.62 11.35 4.03
CA PHE A 220 5.99 10.21 3.37
C PHE A 220 4.75 9.68 4.11
N LEU A 221 4.81 9.61 5.45
CA LEU A 221 3.66 9.27 6.29
C LEU A 221 2.83 10.50 6.63
N ALA A 222 3.46 11.67 6.76
CA ALA A 222 2.80 12.93 7.08
C ALA A 222 1.64 13.28 6.14
N ILE A 223 1.84 13.10 4.84
CA ILE A 223 0.81 13.38 3.81
C ILE A 223 -0.39 12.42 3.89
N ARG A 224 -0.20 11.26 4.54
CA ARG A 224 -1.24 10.26 4.79
C ARG A 224 -1.89 10.47 6.16
N ASN A 225 -1.15 11.03 7.11
CA ASN A 225 -1.59 11.18 8.48
C ASN A 225 -2.78 12.16 8.59
N ASN A 226 -3.85 11.70 9.22
CA ASN A 226 -5.14 12.38 9.32
C ASN A 226 -5.80 12.69 7.96
N SER A 227 -5.40 12.00 6.90
CA SER A 227 -6.09 12.03 5.60
C SER A 227 -7.27 11.07 5.64
N ARG A 228 -8.35 11.46 4.96
CA ARG A 228 -9.61 10.71 4.90
C ARG A 228 -9.84 10.27 3.45
N PHE A 229 -9.90 8.98 3.21
CA PHE A 229 -10.15 8.37 1.91
C PHE A 229 -11.55 7.79 1.85
N GLY A 230 -12.23 7.96 0.71
CA GLY A 230 -13.60 7.48 0.50
C GLY A 230 -14.57 8.60 0.11
N PRO A 231 -15.87 8.30 0.04
CA PRO A 231 -16.49 7.11 0.63
C PRO A 231 -16.19 5.83 -0.15
N PHE A 232 -16.04 4.73 0.58
CA PHE A 232 -16.11 3.38 0.05
C PHE A 232 -17.50 2.79 0.34
N GLU A 233 -17.99 1.98 -0.60
CA GLU A 233 -19.16 1.13 -0.39
C GLU A 233 -18.73 -0.32 -0.58
N THR A 234 -19.07 -1.16 0.39
CA THR A 234 -18.76 -2.60 0.36
C THR A 234 -20.03 -3.42 0.31
N LEU A 235 -19.93 -4.63 -0.24
CA LEU A 235 -21.04 -5.57 -0.33
C LEU A 235 -21.28 -6.26 1.01
N THR A 236 -22.54 -6.42 1.37
CA THR A 236 -22.97 -7.04 2.64
C THR A 236 -22.87 -8.57 2.63
N GLY A 237 -22.58 -9.19 1.48
CA GLY A 237 -22.64 -10.64 1.30
C GLY A 237 -24.06 -11.21 1.19
N GLU A 238 -25.09 -10.37 1.05
CA GLU A 238 -26.45 -10.83 0.79
C GLU A 238 -26.55 -11.44 -0.63
N GLY A 239 -27.02 -12.68 -0.73
CA GLY A 239 -27.13 -13.42 -1.99
C GLY A 239 -25.89 -14.24 -2.36
N ASP A 240 -24.69 -13.70 -2.16
CA ASP A 240 -23.42 -14.43 -2.27
C ASP A 240 -22.49 -14.09 -1.10
N ARG A 241 -22.25 -15.10 -0.27
CA ARG A 241 -21.45 -15.01 0.94
C ARG A 241 -19.95 -14.83 0.68
N GLN A 242 -19.47 -15.19 -0.51
CA GLN A 242 -18.08 -14.96 -0.92
C GLN A 242 -17.81 -13.49 -1.27
N GLU A 243 -18.87 -12.71 -1.50
CA GLU A 243 -18.77 -11.29 -1.84
C GLU A 243 -18.77 -10.38 -0.60
N PHE A 244 -18.87 -10.94 0.61
CA PHE A 244 -18.86 -10.18 1.85
C PHE A 244 -17.63 -9.28 1.96
N ASP A 245 -17.86 -8.00 2.26
CA ASP A 245 -16.88 -6.92 2.38
C ASP A 245 -16.11 -6.57 1.09
N ARG A 246 -16.52 -7.11 -0.07
CA ARG A 246 -15.95 -6.71 -1.36
C ARG A 246 -16.26 -5.25 -1.64
N ILE A 247 -15.27 -4.49 -2.08
CA ILE A 247 -15.43 -3.08 -2.44
C ILE A 247 -16.24 -2.99 -3.74
N ALA A 248 -17.39 -2.34 -3.65
CA ALA A 248 -18.28 -2.09 -4.77
C ALA A 248 -17.96 -0.76 -5.45
N THR A 249 -17.78 0.31 -4.67
CA THR A 249 -17.49 1.65 -5.19
C THR A 249 -16.48 2.41 -4.33
N TYR A 250 -15.76 3.32 -5.00
CA TYR A 250 -14.95 4.37 -4.39
C TYR A 250 -15.33 5.70 -5.04
N HIS A 251 -15.79 6.67 -4.24
CA HIS A 251 -16.42 7.91 -4.75
C HIS A 251 -17.51 7.64 -5.80
N ASP A 252 -18.44 6.73 -5.48
CA ASP A 252 -19.58 6.34 -6.33
C ASP A 252 -19.18 5.74 -7.69
N LYS A 253 -17.90 5.36 -7.86
CA LYS A 253 -17.37 4.73 -9.07
C LYS A 253 -16.96 3.30 -8.77
N SER A 254 -17.36 2.37 -9.64
CA SER A 254 -16.95 0.97 -9.60
C SER A 254 -15.57 0.70 -10.24
N ARG A 255 -14.87 1.77 -10.65
CA ARG A 255 -13.55 1.72 -11.29
C ARG A 255 -12.74 2.98 -10.98
N LEU A 256 -11.42 2.85 -10.99
CA LEU A 256 -10.51 3.96 -10.65
C LEU A 256 -10.48 5.08 -11.71
N GLY A 257 -10.64 4.75 -12.98
CA GLY A 257 -10.49 5.66 -14.12
C GLY A 257 -9.03 5.97 -14.47
N ILE A 258 -8.09 5.11 -14.09
CA ILE A 258 -6.64 5.31 -14.25
C ILE A 258 -6.10 4.46 -15.40
N TYR A 259 -6.50 3.19 -15.47
CA TYR A 259 -5.99 2.25 -16.46
C TYR A 259 -6.88 2.15 -17.69
N ARG A 260 -6.28 1.65 -18.78
CA ARG A 260 -6.89 1.63 -20.11
C ARG A 260 -8.01 0.60 -20.29
N HIS A 261 -8.14 -0.35 -19.37
CA HIS A 261 -9.05 -1.47 -19.49
C HIS A 261 -9.66 -1.82 -18.14
N GLU A 262 -10.93 -2.22 -18.15
CA GLU A 262 -11.71 -2.51 -16.94
C GLU A 262 -11.07 -3.57 -16.05
N SER A 263 -10.42 -4.59 -16.63
CA SER A 263 -9.76 -5.65 -15.85
C SER A 263 -8.62 -5.14 -14.95
N CYS A 264 -7.92 -4.07 -15.35
CA CYS A 264 -6.88 -3.43 -14.55
C CYS A 264 -7.44 -2.32 -13.64
N ASP A 265 -8.55 -1.72 -14.06
CA ASP A 265 -9.15 -0.52 -13.45
C ASP A 265 -10.24 -0.82 -12.41
N ALA A 266 -10.63 -2.09 -12.31
CA ALA A 266 -11.64 -2.59 -11.38
C ALA A 266 -11.16 -2.61 -9.91
N LEU A 267 -12.13 -2.39 -9.03
CA LEU A 267 -12.00 -2.47 -7.57
C LEU A 267 -12.27 -3.92 -7.12
N ASN A 268 -11.39 -4.86 -7.47
CA ASN A 268 -11.55 -6.27 -7.14
C ASN A 268 -11.08 -6.54 -5.71
N GLY A 269 -11.91 -7.26 -4.96
CA GLY A 269 -11.56 -7.72 -3.61
C GLY A 269 -11.93 -6.76 -2.50
N THR A 270 -11.33 -6.98 -1.34
CA THR A 270 -11.61 -6.27 -0.08
C THR A 270 -10.43 -5.37 0.30
N ASP A 271 -10.46 -4.77 1.50
CA ASP A 271 -9.32 -4.05 2.10
C ASP A 271 -8.28 -4.97 2.76
N GLY A 272 -8.52 -6.30 2.78
CA GLY A 272 -7.62 -7.31 3.34
C GLY A 272 -7.91 -7.70 4.79
N ALA A 273 -8.87 -7.07 5.46
CA ALA A 273 -9.31 -7.52 6.78
C ALA A 273 -10.18 -8.80 6.69
N PHE A 274 -11.01 -8.88 5.66
CA PHE A 274 -11.89 -9.99 5.35
C PHE A 274 -11.75 -10.39 3.87
N PHE A 275 -12.07 -11.63 3.51
CA PHE A 275 -12.01 -12.13 2.12
C PHE A 275 -13.25 -12.93 1.71
N GLY A 276 -14.41 -12.56 2.27
CA GLY A 276 -15.64 -13.32 2.09
C GLY A 276 -15.71 -14.57 2.99
N THR A 277 -16.91 -15.05 3.32
CA THR A 277 -17.07 -16.25 4.17
C THR A 277 -17.00 -17.54 3.33
N PHE A 278 -16.61 -18.65 3.95
CA PHE A 278 -16.42 -19.95 3.30
C PHE A 278 -15.44 -19.88 2.12
N VAL A 279 -14.20 -19.46 2.41
CA VAL A 279 -13.12 -19.27 1.44
C VAL A 279 -12.83 -20.58 0.70
N ASP A 280 -12.84 -20.51 -0.63
CA ASP A 280 -12.47 -21.62 -1.52
C ASP A 280 -10.98 -21.52 -1.90
N ASN A 281 -10.15 -22.41 -1.35
CA ASN A 281 -8.71 -22.44 -1.62
C ASN A 281 -8.32 -22.79 -3.06
N LYS A 282 -9.29 -23.16 -3.91
CA LYS A 282 -9.07 -23.37 -5.35
C LYS A 282 -9.16 -22.07 -6.17
N ARG A 283 -9.62 -20.99 -5.56
CA ARG A 283 -9.78 -19.69 -6.22
C ARG A 283 -8.76 -18.68 -5.69
N PRO A 284 -8.26 -17.78 -6.55
CA PRO A 284 -7.48 -16.66 -6.08
C PRO A 284 -8.36 -15.68 -5.30
N LEU A 285 -7.75 -15.01 -4.32
CA LEU A 285 -8.36 -13.89 -3.61
C LEU A 285 -7.84 -12.57 -4.18
N TYR A 286 -8.58 -11.50 -3.94
CA TYR A 286 -8.19 -10.17 -4.39
C TYR A 286 -8.16 -9.19 -3.21
N LEU A 287 -7.14 -8.34 -3.21
CA LEU A 287 -6.93 -7.25 -2.27
C LEU A 287 -6.89 -5.95 -3.06
N PHE A 288 -7.83 -5.05 -2.81
CA PHE A 288 -7.78 -3.72 -3.39
C PHE A 288 -6.95 -2.80 -2.48
N ASN A 289 -5.94 -2.14 -3.06
CA ASN A 289 -5.14 -1.16 -2.33
C ASN A 289 -5.21 0.20 -3.04
N LEU A 290 -5.89 1.17 -2.41
CA LEU A 290 -6.05 2.51 -2.95
C LEU A 290 -4.68 3.19 -3.18
N HIS A 291 -3.72 2.97 -2.29
CA HIS A 291 -2.40 3.62 -2.34
C HIS A 291 -1.48 3.04 -3.42
N ALA A 292 -1.67 1.77 -3.79
CA ALA A 292 -1.06 1.14 -4.96
C ALA A 292 -1.85 1.37 -6.24
N CYS A 293 -3.01 2.01 -6.14
CA CYS A 293 -3.87 2.36 -7.25
C CYS A 293 -4.29 1.15 -8.09
N ARG A 294 -4.46 -0.04 -7.50
CA ARG A 294 -4.95 -1.25 -8.19
C ARG A 294 -5.37 -2.33 -7.21
N SER A 295 -6.01 -3.36 -7.77
CA SER A 295 -6.24 -4.63 -7.10
C SER A 295 -5.06 -5.58 -7.31
N PHE A 296 -4.74 -6.34 -6.28
CA PHE A 296 -3.72 -7.39 -6.27
C PHE A 296 -4.39 -8.75 -6.12
N ARG A 297 -3.84 -9.74 -6.82
CA ARG A 297 -4.26 -11.13 -6.72
C ARG A 297 -3.40 -11.84 -5.68
N LEU A 298 -4.01 -12.71 -4.88
CA LEU A 298 -3.37 -13.58 -3.91
C LEU A 298 -3.63 -15.05 -4.31
N GLU A 299 -2.63 -15.90 -4.11
CA GLU A 299 -2.68 -17.31 -4.47
C GLU A 299 -2.44 -18.19 -3.25
N TYR A 300 -3.24 -19.24 -3.12
CA TYR A 300 -3.12 -20.21 -2.04
C TYR A 300 -1.78 -20.96 -2.15
N SER A 301 -1.00 -20.98 -1.07
CA SER A 301 0.28 -21.70 -1.00
C SER A 301 0.29 -22.87 0.00
N GLY A 302 -0.70 -22.97 0.90
CA GLY A 302 -0.85 -24.13 1.77
C GLY A 302 -1.71 -23.91 3.00
N ASP A 303 -1.95 -24.97 3.77
CA ASP A 303 -2.60 -24.88 5.07
C ASP A 303 -1.59 -24.45 6.14
N THR A 304 -2.04 -23.66 7.11
CA THR A 304 -1.24 -23.20 8.25
C THR A 304 -2.08 -23.14 9.53
N THR A 305 -1.46 -22.81 10.65
CA THR A 305 -2.13 -22.66 11.93
C THR A 305 -1.62 -21.41 12.64
N GLN A 306 -2.53 -20.50 13.00
CA GLN A 306 -2.22 -19.30 13.77
C GLN A 306 -2.89 -19.39 15.14
N ASN A 307 -2.08 -19.40 16.21
CA ASN A 307 -2.57 -19.48 17.60
C ASN A 307 -3.59 -20.61 17.85
N GLY A 308 -3.41 -21.76 17.20
CA GLY A 308 -4.31 -22.93 17.32
C GLY A 308 -5.54 -22.89 16.41
N VAL A 309 -5.70 -21.86 15.58
CA VAL A 309 -6.78 -21.73 14.58
C VAL A 309 -6.24 -22.13 13.20
N SER A 310 -6.96 -23.01 12.51
CA SER A 310 -6.62 -23.41 11.13
C SER A 310 -6.79 -22.24 10.18
N ALA A 311 -5.85 -22.07 9.26
CA ALA A 311 -5.87 -20.99 8.27
C ALA A 311 -5.33 -21.45 6.93
N TYR A 312 -5.76 -20.79 5.86
CA TYR A 312 -5.15 -20.88 4.55
C TYR A 312 -4.07 -19.81 4.41
N HIS A 313 -2.87 -20.21 4.00
CA HIS A 313 -1.77 -19.32 3.67
C HIS A 313 -1.91 -18.88 2.19
N TYR A 314 -2.01 -17.58 1.98
CA TYR A 314 -2.05 -16.96 0.66
C TYR A 314 -0.85 -16.03 0.48
N GLU A 315 -0.24 -16.06 -0.71
CA GLU A 315 0.91 -15.24 -1.07
C GLU A 315 0.59 -14.36 -2.29
N PHE A 316 1.32 -13.25 -2.45
CA PHE A 316 1.33 -12.56 -3.73
C PHE A 316 2.13 -13.38 -4.77
N PRO A 317 1.68 -13.45 -6.03
CA PRO A 317 2.34 -14.27 -7.04
C PRO A 317 3.69 -13.66 -7.46
N ASP A 318 4.65 -14.50 -7.86
CA ASP A 318 6.00 -14.04 -8.23
C ASP A 318 5.97 -13.08 -9.43
N ASN A 319 5.04 -13.32 -10.35
CA ASN A 319 4.86 -12.57 -11.59
C ASN A 319 3.91 -11.35 -11.44
N LEU A 320 3.63 -10.90 -10.21
CA LEU A 320 2.70 -9.79 -9.93
C LEU A 320 3.04 -8.53 -10.72
N PHE A 321 4.32 -8.22 -10.85
CA PHE A 321 4.84 -7.02 -11.54
C PHE A 321 5.37 -7.31 -12.94
N ASP A 322 5.20 -8.53 -13.45
CA ASP A 322 5.70 -8.89 -14.76
C ASP A 322 4.96 -8.17 -15.88
N GLY A 323 5.71 -7.84 -16.93
CA GLY A 323 5.17 -7.23 -18.14
C GLY A 323 4.33 -8.21 -18.96
N PRO A 324 3.56 -7.73 -19.95
CA PRO A 324 2.58 -8.52 -20.69
C PRO A 324 3.15 -9.68 -21.51
N ALA A 325 4.46 -9.71 -21.73
CA ALA A 325 5.10 -10.85 -22.38
C ALA A 325 5.13 -12.10 -21.48
N SER A 326 5.29 -11.92 -20.16
CA SER A 326 5.32 -13.01 -19.18
C SER A 326 3.97 -13.18 -18.47
N SER A 327 3.27 -12.07 -18.21
CA SER A 327 1.95 -12.03 -17.59
C SER A 327 0.97 -11.23 -18.46
N PRO A 328 0.31 -11.86 -19.46
CA PRO A 328 -0.56 -11.16 -20.42
C PRO A 328 -1.60 -10.24 -19.78
N ASP A 329 -2.17 -10.65 -18.64
CA ASP A 329 -3.18 -9.88 -17.89
C ASP A 329 -2.68 -8.51 -17.43
N ASN A 330 -1.36 -8.32 -17.29
CA ASN A 330 -0.77 -7.07 -16.83
C ASN A 330 -0.63 -5.99 -17.94
N TRP A 331 -1.06 -6.26 -19.18
CA TRP A 331 -0.86 -5.36 -20.32
C TRP A 331 -1.40 -3.94 -20.10
N CYS A 332 -2.50 -3.80 -19.37
CA CYS A 332 -3.18 -2.53 -19.14
C CYS A 332 -2.59 -1.70 -17.99
N PHE A 333 -1.75 -2.28 -17.14
CA PHE A 333 -0.97 -1.53 -16.12
C PHE A 333 0.22 -0.78 -16.75
N CYS A 334 0.74 -1.28 -17.87
CA CYS A 334 1.82 -0.61 -18.60
C CYS A 334 1.30 0.68 -19.25
N PRO A 335 1.96 1.84 -19.03
CA PRO A 335 1.49 3.12 -19.58
C PRO A 335 1.41 3.14 -21.11
N LYS A 336 0.45 3.91 -21.66
CA LYS A 336 0.27 4.04 -23.11
C LYS A 336 1.55 4.56 -23.77
N GLY A 337 1.96 3.93 -24.88
CA GLY A 337 3.16 4.33 -25.64
C GLY A 337 4.49 3.90 -24.99
N VAL A 338 4.47 3.24 -23.84
CA VAL A 338 5.66 2.63 -23.23
C VAL A 338 5.83 1.21 -23.78
N ALA A 339 7.01 0.91 -24.30
CA ALA A 339 7.35 -0.45 -24.75
C ALA A 339 7.20 -1.47 -23.61
N SER A 340 6.54 -2.60 -23.89
CA SER A 340 6.16 -3.62 -22.90
C SER A 340 7.31 -4.11 -22.02
N HIS A 341 8.51 -4.28 -22.59
CA HIS A 341 9.69 -4.72 -21.83
C HIS A 341 10.06 -3.73 -20.71
N ARG A 342 9.75 -2.43 -20.84
CA ARG A 342 10.03 -1.43 -19.80
C ARG A 342 9.11 -1.57 -18.58
N CYS A 343 8.00 -2.26 -18.70
CA CYS A 343 7.01 -2.49 -17.64
C CYS A 343 7.22 -3.82 -16.89
N HIS A 344 8.25 -4.60 -17.21
CA HIS A 344 8.49 -5.90 -16.59
C HIS A 344 9.15 -5.78 -15.20
N GLY A 345 8.66 -6.49 -14.18
CA GLY A 345 9.16 -6.40 -12.81
C GLY A 345 8.94 -5.04 -12.13
N VAL A 346 8.01 -4.20 -12.62
CA VAL A 346 7.73 -2.90 -12.00
C VAL A 346 6.34 -2.37 -12.34
N LEU A 347 5.64 -1.83 -11.34
CA LEU A 347 4.41 -1.06 -11.53
C LEU A 347 4.73 0.44 -11.57
N ASP A 348 4.33 1.12 -12.64
CA ASP A 348 4.49 2.58 -12.76
C ASP A 348 3.34 3.32 -12.07
N LEU A 349 3.63 3.98 -10.94
CA LEU A 349 2.64 4.72 -10.15
C LEU A 349 2.44 6.15 -10.65
N SER A 350 3.21 6.62 -11.64
CA SER A 350 3.07 7.99 -12.12
C SER A 350 1.69 8.26 -12.73
N GLN A 351 1.04 7.21 -13.25
CA GLN A 351 -0.32 7.29 -13.81
C GLN A 351 -1.37 7.68 -12.76
N CYS A 352 -1.18 7.26 -11.50
CA CYS A 352 -2.12 7.56 -10.42
C CYS A 352 -1.66 8.67 -9.49
N LEU A 353 -0.35 8.91 -9.38
CA LEU A 353 0.24 9.92 -8.50
C LEU A 353 0.59 11.21 -9.25
N ALA A 354 -0.29 11.65 -10.15
CA ALA A 354 -0.19 12.93 -10.85
C ALA A 354 1.20 13.19 -11.51
N GLY A 355 1.79 12.15 -12.11
CA GLY A 355 3.05 12.25 -12.85
C GLY A 355 4.32 12.08 -12.01
N ILE A 356 4.21 12.00 -10.68
CA ILE A 356 5.36 11.76 -9.79
C ILE A 356 6.02 10.43 -10.20
N PRO A 357 7.37 10.36 -10.30
CA PRO A 357 8.03 9.25 -10.95
C PRO A 357 8.21 8.09 -9.96
N PHE A 358 7.18 7.80 -9.17
CA PHE A 358 7.16 6.66 -8.27
C PHE A 358 6.86 5.38 -9.03
N ALA A 359 7.45 4.30 -8.55
CA ALA A 359 7.27 2.98 -9.08
C ALA A 359 7.29 1.95 -7.94
N MET A 360 6.47 0.92 -8.05
CA MET A 360 6.32 -0.12 -7.04
C MET A 360 6.95 -1.43 -7.51
N THR A 361 7.63 -2.10 -6.58
CA THR A 361 8.20 -3.45 -6.75
C THR A 361 8.03 -4.22 -5.44
N TYR A 362 8.43 -5.50 -5.41
CA TYR A 362 8.73 -6.15 -4.14
C TYR A 362 10.01 -5.56 -3.50
N PRO A 363 10.17 -5.64 -2.17
CA PRO A 363 11.37 -5.21 -1.46
C PRO A 363 12.65 -5.85 -1.99
N HIS A 364 13.72 -5.05 -2.03
CA HIS A 364 15.02 -5.38 -2.61
C HIS A 364 14.96 -5.91 -4.05
N PHE A 365 13.94 -5.53 -4.81
CA PHE A 365 13.69 -6.06 -6.15
C PHE A 365 13.56 -7.60 -6.21
N LEU A 366 13.00 -8.21 -5.15
CA LEU A 366 12.56 -9.61 -5.22
C LEU A 366 11.69 -9.82 -6.47
N ASN A 367 11.93 -10.91 -7.20
CA ASN A 367 11.28 -11.22 -8.48
C ASN A 367 11.43 -10.13 -9.57
N SER A 368 12.41 -9.23 -9.44
CA SER A 368 12.71 -8.19 -10.44
C SER A 368 14.23 -8.05 -10.68
N PRO A 369 14.92 -9.16 -11.01
CA PRO A 369 16.39 -9.24 -10.99
C PRO A 369 17.09 -8.27 -11.95
N ARG A 370 16.40 -7.80 -12.99
CA ARG A 370 16.93 -6.84 -13.97
C ARG A 370 17.38 -5.51 -13.35
N PHE A 371 16.86 -5.15 -12.18
CA PHE A 371 17.20 -3.92 -11.49
C PHE A 371 18.35 -4.06 -10.49
N LEU A 372 18.70 -5.30 -10.09
CA LEU A 372 19.75 -5.57 -9.11
C LEU A 372 21.15 -5.10 -9.58
N THR A 373 21.38 -5.05 -10.89
CA THR A 373 22.66 -4.55 -11.45
C THR A 373 22.73 -3.03 -11.46
N SER A 374 21.60 -2.34 -11.29
CA SER A 374 21.51 -0.88 -11.36
C SER A 374 21.64 -0.19 -10.00
N VAL A 375 21.70 -0.96 -8.90
CA VAL A 375 21.82 -0.47 -7.52
C VAL A 375 22.61 -1.48 -6.69
N GLN A 376 23.65 -1.04 -5.99
CA GLN A 376 24.41 -1.90 -5.07
C GLN A 376 23.87 -1.82 -3.65
N GLY A 377 23.99 -2.91 -2.89
CA GLY A 377 23.56 -3.00 -1.48
C GLY A 377 22.18 -3.63 -1.26
N LEU A 378 21.57 -4.18 -2.32
CA LEU A 378 20.29 -4.90 -2.23
C LEU A 378 20.51 -6.40 -2.03
N ALA A 379 19.71 -7.02 -1.16
CA ALA A 379 19.76 -8.45 -0.86
C ALA A 379 18.33 -9.02 -0.82
N PRO A 380 17.73 -9.41 -1.97
CA PRO A 380 16.38 -9.98 -1.99
C PRO A 380 16.30 -11.30 -1.22
N ASP A 381 15.31 -11.42 -0.34
CA ASP A 381 15.03 -12.59 0.49
C ASP A 381 13.51 -12.84 0.47
N ARG A 382 13.09 -14.02 0.00
CA ARG A 382 11.66 -14.33 -0.14
C ARG A 382 10.93 -14.30 1.20
N GLN A 383 11.51 -14.83 2.26
CA GLN A 383 10.84 -14.92 3.57
C GLN A 383 10.63 -13.54 4.19
N LYS A 384 11.56 -12.61 3.93
CA LYS A 384 11.49 -11.23 4.43
C LYS A 384 10.69 -10.30 3.53
N HIS A 385 10.70 -10.51 2.22
CA HIS A 385 10.24 -9.51 1.24
C HIS A 385 8.97 -9.92 0.50
N LEU A 386 8.56 -11.19 0.52
CA LEU A 386 7.27 -11.59 -0.01
C LEU A 386 6.17 -11.36 1.03
N GLY A 387 5.06 -10.75 0.60
CA GLY A 387 3.88 -10.57 1.44
C GLY A 387 2.96 -11.79 1.44
N TYR A 388 2.18 -11.93 2.51
CA TYR A 388 1.27 -13.06 2.69
C TYR A 388 0.07 -12.71 3.58
N PHE A 389 -0.95 -13.55 3.56
CA PHE A 389 -2.14 -13.47 4.41
C PHE A 389 -2.55 -14.88 4.87
N ASP A 390 -2.72 -15.05 6.17
CA ASP A 390 -3.25 -16.26 6.81
C ASP A 390 -4.71 -16.03 7.13
N ILE A 391 -5.60 -16.75 6.45
CA ILE A 391 -7.03 -16.47 6.43
C ILE A 391 -7.78 -17.65 7.05
N GLU A 392 -8.63 -17.40 8.04
CA GLU A 392 -9.50 -18.44 8.59
C GLU A 392 -10.57 -18.84 7.55
N PRO A 393 -10.70 -20.12 7.16
CA PRO A 393 -11.52 -20.51 6.01
C PRO A 393 -13.02 -20.23 6.14
N THR A 394 -13.57 -20.29 7.35
CA THR A 394 -15.03 -20.24 7.57
C THR A 394 -15.54 -18.80 7.52
N LEU A 395 -14.90 -17.90 8.24
CA LEU A 395 -15.25 -16.49 8.37
C LEU A 395 -14.55 -15.62 7.33
N GLY A 396 -13.45 -16.10 6.75
CA GLY A 396 -12.61 -15.33 5.82
C GLY A 396 -11.88 -14.17 6.48
N ILE A 397 -11.75 -14.18 7.80
CA ILE A 397 -11.02 -13.15 8.54
C ILE A 397 -9.51 -13.42 8.40
N THR A 398 -8.75 -12.37 8.12
CA THR A 398 -7.29 -12.42 8.21
C THR A 398 -6.88 -12.58 9.67
N LEU A 399 -6.17 -13.65 10.01
CA LEU A 399 -5.62 -13.87 11.36
C LEU A 399 -4.25 -13.23 11.53
N LYS A 400 -3.47 -13.20 10.44
CA LYS A 400 -2.14 -12.61 10.36
C LYS A 400 -1.83 -12.29 8.90
N GLY A 401 -1.19 -11.16 8.64
CA GLY A 401 -0.76 -10.83 7.29
C GLY A 401 0.44 -9.90 7.30
N SER A 402 1.04 -9.74 6.13
CA SER A 402 2.09 -8.76 5.86
C SER A 402 2.01 -8.33 4.40
N GLY A 403 1.56 -7.10 4.15
CA GLY A 403 1.65 -6.43 2.86
C GLY A 403 3.03 -5.81 2.70
N ARG A 404 3.84 -6.31 1.73
CA ARG A 404 5.25 -5.90 1.59
C ARG A 404 5.55 -5.34 0.21
N PHE A 405 5.80 -4.04 0.15
CA PHE A 405 6.06 -3.35 -1.12
C PHE A 405 7.13 -2.29 -0.99
N GLN A 406 7.90 -2.10 -2.06
CA GLN A 406 8.94 -1.09 -2.17
C GLN A 406 8.51 0.03 -3.11
N ILE A 407 8.72 1.26 -2.66
CA ILE A 407 8.56 2.47 -3.47
C ILE A 407 9.95 2.88 -3.98
N ASN A 408 10.00 3.13 -5.28
CA ASN A 408 11.19 3.47 -6.01
C ASN A 408 10.98 4.78 -6.76
N LEU A 409 12.07 5.52 -6.96
CA LEU A 409 12.13 6.70 -7.79
C LEU A 409 12.67 6.33 -9.17
N LYS A 410 11.87 6.58 -10.19
CA LYS A 410 12.23 6.39 -11.60
C LYS A 410 12.97 7.61 -12.12
N LEU A 411 14.26 7.66 -11.84
CA LEU A 411 15.12 8.78 -12.17
C LEU A 411 15.53 8.75 -13.64
N ARG A 412 15.56 9.92 -14.25
CA ARG A 412 16.00 10.17 -15.63
C ARG A 412 16.80 11.49 -15.65
N PRO A 413 17.65 11.71 -16.66
CA PRO A 413 18.29 13.01 -16.84
C PRO A 413 17.27 14.15 -16.86
N PHE A 414 17.45 15.15 -16.00
CA PHE A 414 16.65 16.38 -15.98
C PHE A 414 17.40 17.46 -16.75
N ASN A 415 17.29 17.43 -18.08
CA ASN A 415 18.08 18.29 -18.98
C ASN A 415 17.86 19.79 -18.79
N PHE A 416 16.79 20.18 -18.12
CA PHE A 416 16.40 21.57 -17.89
C PHE A 416 16.87 22.11 -16.52
N VAL A 417 17.41 21.26 -15.65
CA VAL A 417 18.01 21.67 -14.37
C VAL A 417 19.53 21.55 -14.47
N PRO A 418 20.28 22.66 -14.39
CA PRO A 418 21.74 22.62 -14.37
C PRO A 418 22.26 21.71 -13.24
N GLY A 419 23.15 20.78 -13.57
CA GLY A 419 23.72 19.81 -12.63
C GLY A 419 22.94 18.50 -12.46
N LEU A 420 21.74 18.35 -13.05
CA LEU A 420 20.95 17.11 -13.01
C LEU A 420 20.81 16.41 -14.38
N ASN A 421 21.61 16.82 -15.36
CA ASN A 421 21.67 16.22 -16.70
C ASN A 421 22.59 14.98 -16.78
N SER A 422 23.44 14.77 -15.76
CA SER A 422 24.42 13.67 -15.72
C SER A 422 23.87 12.33 -15.19
N PHE A 423 22.65 12.31 -14.66
CA PHE A 423 22.06 11.10 -14.09
C PHE A 423 21.80 10.04 -15.16
N LYS A 424 22.26 8.82 -14.92
CA LYS A 424 21.83 7.67 -15.72
C LYS A 424 20.39 7.29 -15.33
N PRO A 425 19.55 6.89 -16.30
CA PRO A 425 18.24 6.35 -15.99
C PRO A 425 18.35 5.18 -14.99
N THR A 426 17.75 5.34 -13.82
CA THR A 426 17.90 4.40 -12.70
C THR A 426 16.57 4.27 -11.97
N LEU A 427 16.21 3.04 -11.59
CA LEU A 427 15.11 2.80 -10.65
C LEU A 427 15.71 2.76 -9.25
N LEU A 428 15.75 3.90 -8.59
CA LEU A 428 16.39 4.05 -7.28
C LEU A 428 15.41 3.64 -6.17
N PRO A 429 15.72 2.63 -5.34
CA PRO A 429 14.89 2.30 -4.19
C PRO A 429 14.90 3.45 -3.19
N TYR A 430 13.71 3.83 -2.71
CA TYR A 430 13.54 4.95 -1.79
C TYR A 430 13.21 4.44 -0.38
N LEU A 431 12.20 3.59 -0.29
CA LEU A 431 11.82 2.90 0.94
C LEU A 431 11.01 1.64 0.63
N TRP A 432 10.87 0.75 1.59
CA TRP A 432 9.87 -0.31 1.55
C TRP A 432 9.09 -0.38 2.86
N ILE A 433 7.89 -0.96 2.78
CA ILE A 433 6.90 -1.00 3.86
C ILE A 433 6.52 -2.46 4.11
N ASP A 434 6.40 -2.81 5.38
CA ASP A 434 5.80 -4.04 5.90
C ASP A 434 4.59 -3.62 6.74
N GLU A 435 3.38 -3.92 6.26
CA GLU A 435 2.12 -3.52 6.89
C GLU A 435 1.25 -4.71 7.29
#